data_AF-A0A6N4QBT1-F1
#
_entry.id   AF-A0A6N4QBT1-F1
#
_cell.length_a   1.000
_cell.length_b   1.000
_cell.length_c   1.000
_cell.angle_alpha   90.00
_cell.angle_beta   90.00
_cell.angle_gamma   90.00
#
_symmetry.space_group_name_H-M   'P 1'
#
loop_
_entity.id
_entity.type
_entity.pdbx_description
1 polymer ?
#
loop_
_entity_poly.entity_id
_entity_poly.type
_entity_poly.pdbx_seq_one_letter_code
_entity_poly.pdbx_strand_id
1 'polypeptide(L)'
;MGIQKKLLFVSISLIGLFFLILLVMGGEDEEEARRKKERGSQALALFGGGSGTPKGTNRLGVRGEEAGSIFDSDYYNAGGMRYEEDNSLAGSEAGEVPINPQTGKPYPPEAMQAFEELREQFPDNDLIPKRLTPEDKQKQSEFNQKLSRATNSVFGGSPNATDITLYYNHVKKQGKDRLEIINYLIESQGGDDPEMDKKFQEILKNIQYQNEQVEKEASNAFQKAGISSP
;
A
#
# COMPACT_ATOMS: atom_id res chain seq x y z
N MET A 1 -6.48 -26.98 -20.49
CA MET A 1 -5.57 -25.85 -20.22
C MET A 1 -5.05 -25.95 -18.79
N GLY A 2 -3.72 -26.05 -18.62
CA GLY A 2 -3.09 -26.32 -17.32
C GLY A 2 -3.27 -25.19 -16.31
N ILE A 3 -3.37 -25.56 -15.03
CA ILE A 3 -3.59 -24.67 -13.87
C ILE A 3 -2.59 -23.50 -13.83
N GLN A 4 -1.36 -23.70 -14.30
CA GLN A 4 -0.35 -22.64 -14.42
C GLN A 4 -0.76 -21.51 -15.40
N LYS A 5 -1.45 -21.84 -16.49
CA LYS A 5 -1.98 -20.84 -17.44
C LYS A 5 -3.20 -20.11 -16.87
N LYS A 6 -3.93 -20.72 -15.93
CA LYS A 6 -5.07 -20.10 -15.23
C LYS A 6 -4.59 -19.11 -14.15
N LEU A 7 -3.57 -19.48 -13.37
CA LEU A 7 -2.95 -18.60 -12.37
C LEU A 7 -2.30 -17.36 -13.00
N LEU A 8 -1.60 -17.53 -14.12
CA LEU A 8 -0.99 -16.42 -14.85
C LEU A 8 -2.04 -15.49 -15.49
N PHE A 9 -3.19 -16.03 -15.90
CA PHE A 9 -4.34 -15.23 -16.35
C PHE A 9 -4.97 -14.44 -15.20
N VAL A 10 -5.11 -15.04 -14.01
CA VAL A 10 -5.68 -14.38 -12.82
C VAL A 10 -4.77 -13.25 -12.32
N SER A 11 -3.45 -13.43 -12.32
CA SER A 11 -2.50 -12.37 -11.95
C SER A 11 -2.49 -11.21 -12.95
N ILE A 12 -2.58 -11.51 -14.26
CA ILE A 12 -2.66 -10.47 -15.30
C ILE A 12 -4.02 -9.75 -15.24
N SER A 13 -5.11 -10.46 -14.93
CA SER A 13 -6.43 -9.86 -14.74
C SER A 13 -6.53 -8.99 -13.48
N LEU A 14 -5.85 -9.33 -12.38
CA LEU A 14 -5.81 -8.50 -11.16
C LEU A 14 -5.03 -7.20 -11.36
N ILE A 15 -3.91 -7.27 -12.07
CA ILE A 15 -3.14 -6.09 -12.47
C ILE A 15 -3.98 -5.24 -13.44
N GLY A 16 -4.61 -5.86 -14.44
CA GLY A 16 -5.50 -5.18 -15.38
C GLY A 16 -6.69 -4.48 -14.71
N LEU A 17 -7.31 -5.10 -13.69
CA LEU A 17 -8.43 -4.52 -12.93
C LEU A 17 -7.97 -3.34 -12.06
N PHE A 18 -6.79 -3.45 -11.43
CA PHE A 18 -6.15 -2.35 -10.70
C PHE A 18 -5.86 -1.15 -11.62
N PHE A 19 -5.44 -1.39 -12.87
CA PHE A 19 -5.24 -0.33 -13.87
C PHE A 19 -6.55 0.22 -14.50
N LEU A 20 -7.62 -0.58 -14.57
CA LEU A 20 -8.94 -0.15 -15.05
C LEU A 20 -9.61 0.83 -14.06
N ILE A 21 -9.37 0.64 -12.75
CA ILE A 21 -9.77 1.58 -11.69
C ILE A 21 -9.06 2.94 -11.87
N LEU A 22 -7.80 2.93 -12.34
CA LEU A 22 -7.03 4.15 -12.60
C LEU A 22 -7.47 4.88 -13.88
N LEU A 23 -7.99 4.17 -14.89
CA LEU A 23 -8.42 4.74 -16.18
C LEU A 23 -9.76 5.50 -16.10
N VAL A 24 -10.64 5.16 -15.15
CA VAL A 24 -11.95 5.80 -14.96
C VAL A 24 -11.85 7.13 -14.19
N MET A 25 -10.78 7.39 -13.45
CA MET A 25 -10.57 8.66 -12.72
C MET A 25 -9.89 9.77 -13.56
N GLY A 26 -9.61 9.53 -14.85
CA GLY A 26 -8.88 10.47 -15.73
C GLY A 26 -9.69 11.14 -16.83
N GLY A 27 -11.03 11.27 -16.69
CA GLY A 27 -11.89 11.96 -17.65
C GLY A 27 -12.25 13.37 -17.16
N GLU A 28 -11.75 14.38 -17.87
CA GLU A 28 -11.94 15.82 -17.63
C GLU A 28 -13.40 16.26 -17.83
N ASP A 29 -13.88 17.17 -16.98
CA ASP A 29 -14.29 18.51 -17.44
C ASP A 29 -14.36 19.50 -16.26
N GLU A 30 -13.50 20.51 -16.36
CA GLU A 30 -13.34 21.63 -15.44
C GLU A 30 -14.35 22.73 -15.81
N GLU A 31 -15.17 23.19 -14.85
CA GLU A 31 -15.36 24.64 -14.55
C GLU A 31 -16.47 24.96 -13.52
N GLU A 32 -17.45 24.09 -13.24
CA GLU A 32 -18.61 24.50 -12.40
C GLU A 32 -18.54 24.20 -10.89
N ALA A 33 -17.61 23.36 -10.41
CA ALA A 33 -17.59 22.95 -8.98
C ALA A 33 -16.79 23.87 -8.03
N ARG A 34 -16.31 25.03 -8.51
CA ARG A 34 -15.32 25.88 -7.83
C ARG A 34 -15.79 26.68 -6.62
N ARG A 35 -17.05 26.58 -6.14
CA ARG A 35 -17.53 27.44 -5.03
C ARG A 35 -18.15 26.76 -3.82
N LYS A 36 -18.27 25.43 -3.77
CA LYS A 36 -18.73 24.70 -2.56
C LYS A 36 -17.75 23.65 -2.03
N LYS A 37 -16.56 23.55 -2.65
CA LYS A 37 -15.58 22.47 -2.48
C LYS A 37 -14.31 23.03 -1.80
N GLU A 38 -14.40 23.52 -0.56
CA GLU A 38 -13.23 24.09 0.14
C GLU A 38 -12.86 23.42 1.48
N ARG A 39 -13.60 22.41 1.94
CA ARG A 39 -13.19 21.60 3.12
C ARG A 39 -13.08 20.11 2.86
N GLY A 40 -13.96 19.53 2.03
CA GLY A 40 -13.85 18.12 1.59
C GLY A 40 -12.94 17.88 0.38
N SER A 41 -12.37 18.94 -0.22
CA SER A 41 -11.56 18.85 -1.45
C SER A 41 -10.05 18.77 -1.23
N GLN A 42 -9.53 19.15 -0.07
CA GLN A 42 -8.08 19.11 0.16
C GLN A 42 -7.55 17.68 0.25
N ALA A 43 -8.34 16.75 0.79
CA ALA A 43 -8.04 15.32 0.74
C ALA A 43 -7.99 14.75 -0.70
N LEU A 44 -8.72 15.37 -1.63
CA LEU A 44 -8.78 14.94 -3.03
C LEU A 44 -7.75 15.66 -3.94
N ALA A 45 -7.28 16.84 -3.56
CA ALA A 45 -6.22 17.57 -4.28
C ALA A 45 -4.85 16.89 -4.15
N LEU A 46 -4.62 16.11 -3.08
CA LEU A 46 -3.42 15.27 -2.93
C LEU A 46 -3.44 14.00 -3.79
N PHE A 47 -4.61 13.60 -4.31
CA PHE A 47 -4.76 12.46 -5.21
C PHE A 47 -4.95 12.83 -6.69
N GLY A 48 -5.28 14.09 -6.99
CA GLY A 48 -5.52 14.57 -8.36
C GLY A 48 -4.65 15.77 -8.72
N GLY A 49 -3.49 15.53 -9.33
CA GLY A 49 -2.61 16.57 -9.84
C GLY A 49 -1.90 16.11 -11.11
N GLY A 50 -2.54 16.32 -12.25
CA GLY A 50 -2.05 15.96 -13.58
C GLY A 50 -0.81 16.76 -14.02
N SER A 51 0.01 16.10 -14.83
CA SER A 51 1.16 16.67 -15.53
C SER A 51 0.68 17.54 -16.71
N GLY A 52 0.72 18.85 -16.54
CA GLY A 52 0.83 19.79 -17.66
C GLY A 52 2.29 19.99 -18.03
N THR A 53 2.69 19.56 -19.22
CA THR A 53 4.00 19.87 -19.80
C THR A 53 4.07 21.35 -20.19
N PRO A 54 5.07 22.13 -19.73
CA PRO A 54 5.56 23.26 -20.49
C PRO A 54 6.73 22.78 -21.36
N LYS A 55 6.60 23.07 -22.65
CA LYS A 55 7.70 23.17 -23.61
C LYS A 55 8.90 23.88 -22.99
N GLY A 56 10.08 23.32 -23.25
CA GLY A 56 11.33 23.84 -22.75
C GLY A 56 11.60 25.28 -23.15
N THR A 57 12.37 25.96 -22.29
CA THR A 57 13.41 26.87 -22.75
C THR A 57 14.64 26.62 -21.88
N ASN A 58 15.69 26.09 -22.51
CA ASN A 58 17.04 26.16 -21.99
C ASN A 58 17.38 27.63 -21.74
N ARG A 59 17.69 27.99 -20.49
CA ARG A 59 18.47 29.18 -20.16
C ARG A 59 19.45 28.77 -19.06
N LEU A 60 20.70 29.20 -19.23
CA LEU A 60 21.94 28.69 -18.65
C LEU A 60 22.41 27.39 -19.34
N GLY A 61 23.33 27.42 -20.30
CA GLY A 61 24.46 28.31 -20.46
C GLY A 61 25.67 27.40 -20.66
N VAL A 62 26.20 27.40 -21.88
CA VAL A 62 27.39 26.62 -22.27
C VAL A 62 28.53 26.89 -21.30
N ARG A 63 29.16 25.85 -20.73
CA ARG A 63 30.48 25.98 -20.12
C ARG A 63 31.30 24.69 -20.21
N GLY A 64 32.23 24.70 -21.17
CA GLY A 64 33.58 24.13 -21.14
C GLY A 64 33.76 22.65 -20.81
N GLU A 65 34.30 21.90 -21.78
CA GLU A 65 34.95 20.61 -21.60
C GLU A 65 36.21 20.73 -20.71
N GLU A 66 36.04 20.92 -19.40
CA GLU A 66 37.05 20.68 -18.33
C GLU A 66 36.49 20.97 -16.92
N ALA A 67 35.22 20.63 -16.65
CA ALA A 67 34.63 20.76 -15.31
C ALA A 67 34.75 19.43 -14.55
N GLY A 68 35.62 19.39 -13.54
CA GLY A 68 35.73 18.30 -12.59
C GLY A 68 34.40 17.96 -11.92
N SER A 69 34.30 16.71 -11.46
CA SER A 69 33.14 16.13 -10.80
C SER A 69 32.50 17.08 -9.77
N ILE A 70 31.17 17.21 -9.82
CA ILE A 70 30.37 18.02 -8.88
C ILE A 70 30.55 17.52 -7.42
N PHE A 71 31.05 16.29 -7.25
CA PHE A 71 31.35 15.68 -5.96
C PHE A 71 32.69 16.11 -5.35
N ASP A 72 33.55 16.82 -6.08
CA ASP A 72 34.90 17.24 -5.61
C ASP A 72 35.03 18.75 -5.34
N SER A 73 33.93 19.51 -5.32
CA SER A 73 33.99 20.95 -5.03
C SER A 73 34.05 21.23 -3.52
N ASP A 74 34.87 22.22 -3.12
CA ASP A 74 35.06 22.73 -1.75
C ASP A 74 33.75 23.11 -1.03
N TYR A 75 32.65 23.21 -1.76
CA TYR A 75 31.30 23.45 -1.25
C TYR A 75 30.79 22.35 -0.30
N TYR A 76 31.12 21.07 -0.56
CA TYR A 76 30.74 19.97 0.33
C TYR A 76 31.62 19.88 1.59
N ASN A 77 32.92 20.17 1.47
CA ASN A 77 33.84 20.18 2.61
C ASN A 77 33.61 21.39 3.55
N ALA A 78 33.00 22.47 3.07
CA ALA A 78 32.66 23.64 3.87
C ALA A 78 31.33 23.51 4.66
N GLY A 79 30.67 22.34 4.63
CA GLY A 79 29.44 22.09 5.40
C GLY A 79 28.16 22.71 4.81
N GLY A 80 28.15 23.04 3.51
CA GLY A 80 27.13 23.85 2.83
C GLY A 80 25.80 23.17 2.48
N MET A 81 25.48 21.99 3.05
CA MET A 81 24.15 21.39 2.97
C MET A 81 23.87 20.64 4.28
N ARG A 82 23.66 21.39 5.37
CA ARG A 82 22.80 20.88 6.43
C ARG A 82 21.38 21.03 5.93
N TYR A 83 20.69 19.92 5.73
CA TYR A 83 19.24 19.94 5.66
C TYR A 83 18.75 20.62 6.93
N GLU A 84 18.22 21.83 6.79
CA GLU A 84 17.46 22.45 7.87
C GLU A 84 16.22 21.57 8.05
N GLU A 85 16.31 20.72 9.06
CA GLU A 85 15.18 20.00 9.63
C GLU A 85 14.24 21.06 10.16
N ASP A 86 13.15 21.31 9.43
CA ASP A 86 12.09 22.23 9.85
C ASP A 86 11.35 21.60 11.03
N ASN A 87 11.93 21.81 12.21
CA ASN A 87 11.63 21.09 13.44
C ASN A 87 10.51 21.80 14.22
N SER A 88 9.40 22.08 13.54
CA SER A 88 8.23 22.72 14.16
C SER A 88 6.92 22.02 13.85
N LEU A 89 6.81 20.74 14.22
CA LEU A 89 5.55 20.13 14.66
C LEU A 89 5.83 19.27 15.91
N ALA A 90 5.59 19.87 17.07
CA ALA A 90 5.74 19.24 18.36
C ALA A 90 4.72 18.10 18.54
N GLY A 91 5.25 16.89 18.69
CA GLY A 91 4.53 15.68 19.06
C GLY A 91 5.45 14.50 18.81
N SER A 92 6.20 14.08 19.84
CA SER A 92 7.16 12.98 19.80
C SER A 92 6.53 11.68 19.30
N GLU A 93 6.49 11.44 18.00
CA GLU A 93 6.16 10.13 17.44
C GLU A 93 7.42 9.52 16.86
N ALA A 94 8.13 8.77 17.70
CA ALA A 94 9.34 8.05 17.31
C ALA A 94 9.00 6.97 16.27
N GLY A 95 9.43 7.14 15.02
CA GLY A 95 9.32 6.11 13.99
C GLY A 95 9.38 6.65 12.57
N GLU A 96 9.79 5.80 11.63
CA GLU A 96 9.84 6.13 10.21
C GLU A 96 8.43 6.09 9.61
N VAL A 97 8.09 7.09 8.79
CA VAL A 97 6.80 7.15 8.08
C VAL A 97 6.78 6.08 6.98
N PRO A 98 5.73 5.24 6.90
CA PRO A 98 5.65 4.21 5.88
C PRO A 98 5.59 4.81 4.46
N ILE A 99 6.15 4.08 3.49
CA ILE A 99 6.11 4.44 2.08
C ILE A 99 4.81 3.95 1.47
N ASN A 100 4.10 4.84 0.79
CA ASN A 100 2.93 4.46 0.01
C ASN A 100 3.39 3.64 -1.21
N PRO A 101 2.90 2.39 -1.38
CA PRO A 101 3.32 1.52 -2.46
C PRO A 101 2.92 2.01 -3.86
N GLN A 102 1.93 2.92 -3.96
CA GLN A 102 1.48 3.48 -5.23
C GLN A 102 2.34 4.65 -5.70
N THR A 103 2.68 5.55 -4.78
CA THR A 103 3.42 6.78 -5.10
C THR A 103 4.92 6.64 -4.92
N GLY A 104 5.37 5.62 -4.18
CA GLY A 104 6.77 5.44 -3.78
C GLY A 104 7.24 6.51 -2.79
N LYS A 105 6.34 7.36 -2.29
CA LYS A 105 6.65 8.44 -1.35
C LYS A 105 6.10 8.12 0.04
N PRO A 106 6.68 8.70 1.12
CA PRO A 106 6.09 8.61 2.45
C PRO A 106 4.64 9.11 2.46
N TYR A 107 3.80 8.51 3.30
CA TYR A 107 2.44 9.03 3.51
C TYR A 107 2.48 10.46 4.07
N PRO A 108 1.59 11.35 3.60
CA PRO A 108 1.51 12.71 4.13
C PRO A 108 1.01 12.71 5.59
N PRO A 109 1.34 13.75 6.39
CA PRO A 109 0.96 13.82 7.80
C PRO A 109 -0.54 13.64 8.05
N GLU A 110 -1.38 14.21 7.19
CA GLU A 110 -2.85 14.14 7.31
C GLU A 110 -3.36 12.70 7.14
N ALA A 111 -2.77 11.94 6.21
CA ALA A 111 -3.09 10.52 6.05
C ALA A 111 -2.63 9.70 7.25
N MET A 112 -1.47 10.02 7.80
CA MET A 112 -0.96 9.35 9.01
C MET A 112 -1.85 9.57 10.22
N GLN A 113 -2.48 10.74 10.36
CA GLN A 113 -3.46 11.00 11.41
C GLN A 113 -4.72 10.16 11.22
N ALA A 114 -5.27 10.10 10.00
CA ALA A 114 -6.42 9.25 9.69
C ALA A 114 -6.12 7.76 9.95
N PHE A 115 -4.89 7.30 9.69
CA PHE A 115 -4.48 5.93 10.02
C PHE A 115 -4.37 5.67 11.53
N GLU A 116 -4.05 6.67 12.34
CA GLU A 116 -4.07 6.52 13.80
C GLU A 116 -5.50 6.31 14.29
N GLU A 117 -6.45 7.14 13.84
CA GLU A 117 -7.87 7.01 14.18
C GLU A 117 -8.44 5.63 13.76
N LEU A 118 -8.04 5.14 12.59
CA LEU A 118 -8.43 3.79 12.15
C LEU A 118 -7.78 2.69 13.00
N ARG A 119 -6.55 2.87 13.48
CA ARG A 119 -5.91 1.90 14.40
C ARG A 119 -6.55 1.87 15.77
N GLU A 120 -7.12 2.97 16.23
CA GLU A 120 -7.91 2.97 17.47
C GLU A 120 -9.18 2.12 17.31
N GLN A 121 -9.80 2.14 16.13
CA GLN A 121 -10.98 1.33 15.83
C GLN A 121 -10.65 -0.14 15.53
N PHE A 122 -9.51 -0.38 14.86
CA PHE A 122 -9.05 -1.70 14.42
C PHE A 122 -7.63 -1.98 14.91
N PRO A 123 -7.41 -2.17 16.22
CA PRO A 123 -6.07 -2.28 16.81
C PRO A 123 -5.28 -3.51 16.35
N ASP A 124 -5.98 -4.57 15.92
CA ASP A 124 -5.37 -5.83 15.49
C ASP A 124 -5.11 -5.93 13.98
N ASN A 125 -5.50 -4.90 13.21
CA ASN A 125 -5.45 -4.90 11.76
C ASN A 125 -4.05 -4.50 11.25
N ASP A 126 -3.35 -5.43 10.60
CA ASP A 126 -1.97 -5.22 10.15
C ASP A 126 -1.88 -4.43 8.85
N LEU A 127 -3.00 -4.17 8.17
CA LEU A 127 -3.02 -3.49 6.88
C LEU A 127 -3.01 -1.97 7.01
N ILE A 128 -3.38 -1.45 8.19
CA ILE A 128 -3.38 -0.01 8.43
C ILE A 128 -1.92 0.46 8.60
N PRO A 129 -1.43 1.38 7.75
CA PRO A 129 -0.07 1.87 7.86
C PRO A 129 0.20 2.51 9.22
N LYS A 130 1.37 2.22 9.79
CA LYS A 130 1.83 2.79 11.06
C LYS A 130 3.28 3.21 10.95
N ARG A 131 3.68 4.17 11.79
CA ARG A 131 5.08 4.52 11.98
C ARG A 131 5.81 3.31 12.55
N LEU A 132 7.00 3.02 12.02
CA LEU A 132 7.80 1.88 12.47
C LEU A 132 9.03 2.39 13.22
N THR A 133 9.18 1.96 14.46
CA THR A 133 10.44 2.14 15.18
C THR A 133 11.53 1.24 14.55
N PRO A 134 12.82 1.50 14.80
CA PRO A 134 13.89 0.59 14.37
C PRO A 134 13.70 -0.85 14.84
N GLU A 135 13.18 -1.03 16.07
CA GLU A 135 12.89 -2.35 16.64
C GLU A 135 11.74 -3.04 15.90
N ASP A 136 10.66 -2.31 15.60
CA ASP A 136 9.51 -2.86 14.86
C ASP A 136 9.89 -3.22 13.43
N LYS A 137 10.72 -2.39 12.79
CA LYS A 137 11.25 -2.64 11.45
C LYS A 137 12.08 -3.92 11.41
N GLN A 138 12.89 -4.16 12.46
CA GLN A 138 13.64 -5.40 12.58
C GLN A 138 12.71 -6.61 12.76
N LYS A 139 11.76 -6.55 13.69
CA LYS A 139 10.76 -7.63 13.90
C LYS A 139 9.98 -7.93 12.62
N GLN A 140 9.57 -6.90 11.90
CA GLN A 140 8.86 -7.03 10.62
C GLN A 140 9.75 -7.68 9.56
N SER A 141 11.03 -7.29 9.46
CA SER A 141 11.98 -7.92 8.54
C SER A 141 12.19 -9.41 8.84
N GLU A 142 12.38 -9.77 10.11
CA GLU A 142 12.52 -11.16 10.54
C GLU A 142 11.26 -11.98 10.25
N PHE A 143 10.09 -11.40 10.51
CA PHE A 143 8.80 -12.01 10.17
C PHE A 143 8.67 -12.22 8.66
N ASN A 144 9.00 -11.21 7.85
CA ASN A 144 8.94 -11.27 6.38
C ASN A 144 9.88 -12.35 5.82
N GLN A 145 11.07 -12.53 6.39
CA GLN A 145 11.99 -13.61 6.01
C GLN A 145 11.39 -14.99 6.31
N LYS A 146 10.83 -15.18 7.51
CA LYS A 146 10.15 -16.44 7.89
C LYS A 146 8.94 -16.72 6.99
N LEU A 147 8.14 -15.69 6.71
CA LEU A 147 6.97 -15.80 5.84
C LEU A 147 7.38 -16.13 4.40
N SER A 148 8.42 -15.49 3.86
CA SER A 148 8.95 -15.78 2.52
C SER A 148 9.41 -17.22 2.40
N ARG A 149 10.15 -17.72 3.39
CA ARG A 149 10.54 -19.13 3.46
C ARG A 149 9.32 -20.05 3.49
N ALA A 150 8.37 -19.81 4.39
CA ALA A 150 7.16 -20.63 4.51
C ALA A 150 6.36 -20.66 3.21
N THR A 151 6.23 -19.51 2.54
CA THR A 151 5.59 -19.34 1.23
C THR A 151 6.27 -20.22 0.19
N ASN A 152 7.60 -20.12 0.07
CA ASN A 152 8.37 -20.93 -0.87
C ASN A 152 8.24 -22.43 -0.59
N SER A 153 8.22 -22.85 0.67
CA SER A 153 8.01 -24.26 1.03
C SER A 153 6.62 -24.76 0.64
N VAL A 154 5.56 -23.96 0.90
CA VAL A 154 4.18 -24.32 0.57
C VAL A 154 4.00 -24.47 -0.93
N PHE A 155 4.46 -23.50 -1.72
CA PHE A 155 4.38 -23.56 -3.19
C PHE A 155 5.38 -24.52 -3.82
N GLY A 156 6.50 -24.77 -3.16
CA GLY A 156 7.51 -25.75 -3.57
C GLY A 156 7.10 -27.20 -3.30
N GLY A 157 6.00 -27.43 -2.57
CA GLY A 157 5.45 -28.76 -2.31
C GLY A 157 6.17 -29.57 -1.22
N SER A 158 7.04 -28.94 -0.44
CA SER A 158 7.76 -29.57 0.69
C SER A 158 7.63 -28.81 2.03
N PRO A 159 6.45 -28.30 2.42
CA PRO A 159 6.32 -27.55 3.66
C PRO A 159 6.33 -28.46 4.89
N ASN A 160 6.99 -28.00 5.96
CA ASN A 160 6.84 -28.59 7.29
C ASN A 160 5.61 -27.99 8.00
N ALA A 161 5.21 -28.56 9.14
CA ALA A 161 4.02 -28.12 9.85
C ALA A 161 4.04 -26.63 10.23
N THR A 162 5.21 -26.13 10.68
CA THR A 162 5.39 -24.72 11.04
C THR A 162 5.22 -23.80 9.83
N ASP A 163 5.74 -24.18 8.66
CA ASP A 163 5.61 -23.40 7.42
C ASP A 163 4.14 -23.31 6.98
N ILE A 164 3.40 -24.43 7.05
CA ILE A 164 1.97 -24.46 6.71
C ILE A 164 1.17 -23.55 7.65
N THR A 165 1.39 -23.68 8.96
CA THR A 165 0.70 -22.86 9.96
C THR A 165 1.03 -21.38 9.78
N LEU A 166 2.31 -21.01 9.63
CA LEU A 166 2.72 -19.62 9.47
C LEU A 166 2.10 -18.98 8.23
N TYR A 167 2.18 -19.66 7.08
CA TYR A 167 1.65 -19.15 5.82
C TYR A 167 0.12 -18.98 5.88
N TYR A 168 -0.63 -20.04 6.18
CA TYR A 168 -2.08 -19.97 6.12
C TYR A 168 -2.68 -19.10 7.23
N ASN A 169 -2.08 -19.03 8.42
CA ASN A 169 -2.53 -18.09 9.44
C ASN A 169 -2.33 -16.64 9.00
N HIS A 170 -1.19 -16.34 8.37
CA HIS A 170 -0.93 -15.00 7.84
C HIS A 170 -1.92 -14.63 6.73
N VAL A 171 -2.14 -15.51 5.75
CA VAL A 171 -3.09 -15.26 4.65
C VAL A 171 -4.51 -15.09 5.17
N LYS A 172 -4.95 -15.93 6.13
CA LYS A 172 -6.24 -15.78 6.80
C LYS A 172 -6.36 -14.46 7.54
N LYS A 173 -5.31 -14.04 8.26
CA LYS A 173 -5.29 -12.75 8.95
C LYS A 173 -5.46 -11.61 7.95
N GLN A 174 -4.66 -11.56 6.88
CA GLN A 174 -4.82 -10.54 5.83
C GLN A 174 -6.23 -10.53 5.22
N GLY A 175 -6.84 -11.70 5.03
CA GLY A 175 -8.22 -11.81 4.55
C GLY A 175 -9.24 -11.18 5.50
N LYS A 176 -9.06 -11.34 6.81
CA LYS A 176 -9.90 -10.72 7.85
C LYS A 176 -9.67 -9.22 7.92
N ASP A 177 -8.41 -8.79 7.95
CA ASP A 177 -8.04 -7.38 7.99
C ASP A 177 -8.62 -6.62 6.79
N ARG A 178 -8.64 -7.24 5.59
CA ARG A 178 -9.30 -6.67 4.39
C ARG A 178 -10.82 -6.56 4.55
N LEU A 179 -11.45 -7.55 5.16
CA LEU A 179 -12.89 -7.53 5.41
C LEU A 179 -13.28 -6.41 6.38
N GLU A 180 -12.50 -6.19 7.43
CA GLU A 180 -12.74 -5.10 8.38
C GLU A 180 -12.72 -3.74 7.69
N ILE A 181 -11.67 -3.47 6.90
CA ILE A 181 -11.53 -2.20 6.20
C ILE A 181 -12.64 -1.99 5.16
N ILE A 182 -12.97 -3.01 4.35
CA ILE A 182 -14.01 -2.83 3.33
C ILE A 182 -15.40 -2.63 3.95
N ASN A 183 -15.72 -3.32 5.05
CA ASN A 183 -16.98 -3.14 5.76
C ASN A 183 -17.07 -1.74 6.35
N TYR A 184 -15.99 -1.26 6.97
CA TYR A 184 -15.93 0.12 7.46
C TYR A 184 -16.14 1.14 6.34
N LEU A 185 -15.54 0.95 5.16
CA LEU A 185 -15.74 1.83 4.02
C LEU A 185 -17.19 1.81 3.52
N ILE A 186 -17.83 0.64 3.49
CA ILE A 186 -19.25 0.51 3.15
C ILE A 186 -20.13 1.22 4.19
N GLU A 187 -19.83 1.13 5.48
CA GLU A 187 -20.64 1.76 6.52
C GLU A 187 -20.45 3.28 6.58
N SER A 188 -19.23 3.75 6.34
CA SER A 188 -18.87 5.17 6.43
C SER A 188 -19.17 5.97 5.15
N GLN A 189 -19.17 5.33 3.99
CA GLN A 189 -19.29 5.98 2.68
C GLN A 189 -20.32 5.32 1.75
N GLY A 190 -20.89 4.19 2.17
CA GLY A 190 -21.90 3.50 1.37
C GLY A 190 -23.25 4.23 1.41
N GLY A 191 -23.90 4.30 0.26
CA GLY A 191 -25.20 4.96 0.06
C GLY A 191 -25.11 6.37 -0.53
N ASP A 192 -23.93 6.98 -0.55
CA ASP A 192 -23.73 8.34 -1.09
C ASP A 192 -23.62 8.35 -2.63
N ASP A 193 -23.04 7.31 -3.21
CA ASP A 193 -22.92 7.11 -4.66
C ASP A 193 -23.23 5.65 -5.04
N PRO A 194 -24.31 5.39 -5.81
CA PRO A 194 -24.70 4.06 -6.27
C PRO A 194 -23.62 3.32 -7.07
N GLU A 195 -22.70 4.02 -7.73
CA GLU A 195 -21.59 3.38 -8.45
C GLU A 195 -20.48 2.93 -7.49
N MET A 196 -20.18 3.75 -6.48
CA MET A 196 -19.23 3.40 -5.43
C MET A 196 -19.73 2.23 -4.58
N ASP A 197 -21.02 2.21 -4.26
CA ASP A 197 -21.65 1.09 -3.55
C ASP A 197 -21.48 -0.22 -4.29
N LYS A 198 -21.73 -0.22 -5.61
CA LYS A 198 -21.53 -1.41 -6.43
C LYS A 198 -20.08 -1.89 -6.41
N LYS A 199 -19.12 -0.96 -6.50
CA LYS A 199 -17.69 -1.30 -6.43
C LYS A 199 -17.32 -1.89 -5.07
N PHE A 200 -17.78 -1.30 -3.96
CA PHE A 200 -17.51 -1.83 -2.64
C PHE A 200 -18.13 -3.21 -2.43
N GLN A 201 -19.37 -3.42 -2.89
CA GLN A 201 -20.04 -4.74 -2.82
C GLN A 201 -19.32 -5.80 -3.67
N GLU A 202 -18.81 -5.42 -4.85
CA GLU A 202 -18.00 -6.33 -5.68
C GLU A 202 -16.68 -6.70 -4.98
N ILE A 203 -15.99 -5.72 -4.39
CA ILE A 203 -14.76 -5.96 -3.63
C ILE A 203 -15.04 -6.87 -2.43
N LEU A 204 -16.10 -6.59 -1.66
CA LEU A 204 -16.52 -7.40 -0.52
C LEU A 204 -16.74 -8.86 -0.93
N LYS A 205 -17.52 -9.09 -1.99
CA LYS A 205 -17.79 -10.44 -2.51
C LYS A 205 -16.51 -11.16 -2.94
N ASN A 206 -15.59 -10.45 -3.58
CA ASN A 206 -14.31 -11.02 -4.00
C ASN A 206 -13.44 -11.40 -2.80
N ILE A 207 -13.38 -10.56 -1.76
CA ILE A 207 -12.63 -10.87 -0.53
C ILE A 207 -13.24 -12.09 0.17
N GLN A 208 -14.57 -12.16 0.30
CA GLN A 208 -15.26 -13.31 0.88
C GLN A 208 -14.94 -14.60 0.12
N TYR A 209 -15.03 -14.56 -1.21
CA TYR A 209 -14.68 -15.72 -2.04
C TYR A 209 -13.22 -16.15 -1.85
N GLN A 210 -12.28 -15.20 -1.82
CA GLN A 210 -10.86 -15.50 -1.57
C GLN A 210 -10.66 -16.13 -0.19
N ASN A 211 -11.31 -15.61 0.85
CA ASN A 211 -11.21 -16.15 2.21
C ASN A 211 -11.74 -17.58 2.28
N GLU A 212 -12.87 -17.89 1.63
CA GLU A 212 -13.38 -19.25 1.55
C GLU A 212 -12.42 -20.22 0.84
N GLN A 213 -11.76 -19.78 -0.25
CA GLN A 213 -10.77 -20.62 -0.92
C GLN A 213 -9.57 -20.87 -0.02
N VAL A 214 -9.06 -19.83 0.65
CA VAL A 214 -7.94 -19.95 1.61
C VAL A 214 -8.32 -20.88 2.76
N GLU A 215 -9.55 -20.83 3.27
CA GLU A 215 -10.01 -21.74 4.32
C GLU A 215 -10.04 -23.20 3.87
N LYS A 216 -10.52 -23.46 2.65
CA LYS A 216 -10.52 -24.80 2.05
C LYS A 216 -9.09 -25.32 1.85
N GLU A 217 -8.21 -24.49 1.29
CA GLU A 217 -6.81 -24.84 1.07
C GLU A 217 -6.07 -25.09 2.38
N ALA A 218 -6.24 -24.21 3.37
CA ALA A 218 -5.66 -24.35 4.70
C ALA A 218 -6.12 -25.63 5.40
N SER A 219 -7.44 -25.91 5.38
CA SER A 219 -7.99 -27.12 6.00
C SER A 219 -7.43 -28.39 5.37
N ASN A 220 -7.32 -28.42 4.05
CA ASN A 220 -6.71 -29.54 3.33
C ASN A 220 -5.22 -29.68 3.65
N ALA A 221 -4.48 -28.57 3.75
CA ALA A 221 -3.06 -28.58 4.08
C ALA A 221 -2.80 -29.04 5.52
N PHE A 222 -3.61 -28.57 6.49
CA PHE A 222 -3.54 -29.00 7.88
C PHE A 222 -3.85 -30.48 8.05
N GLN A 223 -4.91 -30.98 7.39
CA GLN A 223 -5.24 -32.40 7.41
C GLN A 223 -4.11 -33.27 6.86
N LYS A 224 -3.53 -32.89 5.71
CA LYS A 224 -2.39 -33.62 5.12
C LYS A 224 -1.15 -33.63 6.02
N ALA A 225 -0.96 -32.56 6.78
CA ALA A 225 0.18 -32.41 7.68
C ALA A 225 -0.07 -32.96 9.10
N GLY A 226 -1.27 -33.51 9.39
CA GLY A 226 -1.63 -34.00 10.72
C GLY A 226 -1.72 -32.88 11.78
N ILE A 227 -1.99 -31.64 11.35
CA ILE A 227 -2.12 -30.47 12.21
C ILE A 227 -3.59 -30.33 12.58
N SER A 228 -3.89 -30.19 13.87
CA SER A 228 -5.23 -29.82 14.34
C SER A 228 -5.58 -28.45 13.77
N SER A 229 -6.71 -28.33 13.06
CA SER A 229 -7.22 -27.01 12.68
C SER A 229 -7.44 -26.17 13.94
N PRO A 230 -6.91 -24.94 14.01
CA PRO A 230 -7.23 -24.01 15.10
C PRO A 230 -8.68 -23.54 15.03
#